data_AF-A0A849ZLF8-F1
#
_entry.id   AF-A0A849ZLF8-F1
#
_cell.length_a   1.000
_cell.length_b   1.000
_cell.length_c   1.000
_cell.angle_alpha   90.00
_cell.angle_beta   90.00
_cell.angle_gamma   90.00
#
_symmetry.space_group_name_H-M   'P 1'
#
loop_
_entity.id
_entity.type
_entity.pdbx_description
1 polymer ?
#
loop_
_entity_poly.entity_id
_entity_poly.type
_entity_poly.pdbx_seq_one_letter_code
_entity_poly.pdbx_strand_id
1 'polypeptide(L)'
;MRSSVERLLAGAIAVAVAIAGCSEEPTDGETEESSEDETPEVDGEFASLDERPCPDDSYLSFESFGGPFLISWCGGCHTSGVAEAERQGAPLGVDFDNIDSVRSWSARIWARSGDHNATMPPVGGPEAEDRAMLGEWLACGAPVLADMED
;
A
#
# COMPACT_ATOMS: atom_id res chain seq x y z
N MET A 1 -55.03 12.47 -12.01
CA MET A 1 -54.84 11.27 -11.16
C MET A 1 -54.25 11.70 -9.82
N ARG A 2 -54.73 11.07 -8.75
CA ARG A 2 -54.53 11.37 -7.32
C ARG A 2 -53.09 11.01 -6.88
N SER A 3 -52.46 11.81 -6.01
CA SER A 3 -52.20 11.51 -4.57
C SER A 3 -51.15 10.42 -4.34
N SER A 4 -50.21 10.45 -3.40
CA SER A 4 -49.63 11.42 -2.47
C SER A 4 -48.36 10.74 -1.97
N VAL A 5 -47.31 11.51 -1.76
CA VAL A 5 -46.13 11.15 -0.94
C VAL A 5 -46.58 11.11 0.52
N GLU A 6 -45.82 10.42 1.38
CA GLU A 6 -45.91 10.31 2.85
C GLU A 6 -46.53 9.01 3.39
N ARG A 7 -45.65 8.18 3.97
CA ARG A 7 -45.90 7.50 5.24
C ARG A 7 -44.62 7.48 6.07
N LEU A 8 -44.56 8.40 7.04
CA LEU A 8 -43.85 8.18 8.30
C LEU A 8 -44.38 6.89 8.96
N LEU A 9 -43.49 6.10 9.55
CA LEU A 9 -43.81 5.32 10.75
C LEU A 9 -42.51 5.04 11.52
N ALA A 10 -42.46 5.65 12.70
CA ALA A 10 -41.52 5.39 13.77
C ALA A 10 -41.62 3.93 14.24
N GLY A 11 -40.48 3.37 14.68
CA GLY A 11 -40.43 2.04 15.27
C GLY A 11 -39.15 1.86 16.07
N ALA A 12 -39.07 2.48 17.24
CA ALA A 12 -38.09 2.14 18.26
C ALA A 12 -38.55 0.85 18.97
N ILE A 13 -37.76 -0.21 18.91
CA ILE A 13 -37.88 -1.36 19.81
C ILE A 13 -36.50 -1.63 20.38
N ALA A 14 -36.28 -1.12 21.59
CA ALA A 14 -35.21 -1.58 22.46
C ALA A 14 -35.70 -2.85 23.17
N VAL A 15 -34.96 -3.95 23.04
CA VAL A 15 -35.06 -5.11 23.93
C VAL A 15 -33.72 -5.28 24.60
N ALA A 16 -33.66 -4.86 25.86
CA ALA A 16 -32.57 -5.15 26.78
C ALA A 16 -32.79 -6.57 27.34
N VAL A 17 -31.82 -7.47 27.16
CA VAL A 17 -31.70 -8.70 27.94
C VAL A 17 -30.50 -8.54 28.84
N ALA A 18 -30.76 -8.35 30.12
CA ALA A 18 -29.77 -8.35 31.17
C ALA A 18 -29.44 -9.80 31.57
N ILE A 19 -28.17 -10.15 31.55
CA ILE A 19 -27.65 -11.34 32.23
C ILE A 19 -26.74 -10.83 33.35
N ALA A 20 -27.17 -11.03 34.59
CA ALA A 20 -26.42 -10.72 35.79
C ALA A 20 -25.69 -11.97 36.28
N GLY A 21 -24.41 -11.85 36.63
CA GLY A 21 -23.65 -12.89 37.31
C GLY A 21 -22.16 -12.58 37.42
N CYS A 22 -21.76 -11.95 38.52
CA CYS A 22 -20.40 -11.58 38.90
C CYS A 22 -19.55 -12.78 39.37
N SER A 23 -18.23 -12.72 39.19
CA SER A 23 -17.24 -13.03 40.24
C SER A 23 -15.89 -12.43 39.90
N GLU A 24 -15.23 -11.94 40.94
CA GLU A 24 -14.14 -10.98 40.97
C GLU A 24 -12.76 -11.60 40.64
N GLU A 25 -11.82 -10.71 40.30
CA GLU A 25 -10.43 -10.93 39.90
C GLU A 25 -9.57 -11.57 41.01
N PRO A 26 -8.51 -12.31 40.62
CA PRO A 26 -7.21 -12.07 41.26
C PRO A 26 -6.07 -11.88 40.25
N THR A 27 -5.02 -11.28 40.79
CA THR A 27 -3.81 -10.72 40.21
C THR A 27 -2.77 -11.77 39.80
N ASP A 28 -1.65 -11.26 39.26
CA ASP A 28 -0.35 -11.91 39.00
C ASP A 28 -0.33 -12.65 37.65
N GLY A 29 0.50 -12.29 36.68
CA GLY A 29 1.91 -11.96 36.80
C GLY A 29 2.69 -13.00 35.99
N GLU A 30 3.33 -12.51 34.92
CA GLU A 30 4.47 -13.11 34.21
C GLU A 30 4.23 -14.23 33.18
N THR A 31 5.02 -14.08 32.11
CA THR A 31 5.50 -15.09 31.15
C THR A 31 4.82 -15.08 29.79
N GLU A 32 5.25 -14.13 28.96
CA GLU A 32 5.97 -14.42 27.71
C GLU A 32 5.70 -15.81 27.12
N GLU A 33 4.80 -15.89 26.14
CA GLU A 33 5.06 -16.67 24.93
C GLU A 33 4.78 -15.74 23.77
N SER A 34 5.70 -14.77 23.63
CA SER A 34 6.07 -14.27 22.32
C SER A 34 6.52 -15.50 21.55
N SER A 35 5.65 -16.03 20.70
CA SER A 35 6.09 -16.92 19.64
C SER A 35 7.13 -16.12 18.86
N GLU A 36 8.39 -16.45 19.10
CA GLU A 36 9.51 -16.18 18.20
C GLU A 36 9.25 -16.98 16.92
N ASP A 37 8.21 -16.59 16.17
CA ASP A 37 8.21 -16.82 14.75
C ASP A 37 9.20 -15.78 14.25
N GLU A 38 10.42 -16.23 13.98
CA GLU A 38 11.41 -15.46 13.23
C GLU A 38 10.83 -15.19 11.83
N THR A 39 9.87 -14.29 11.75
CA THR A 39 9.75 -13.43 10.58
C THR A 39 11.09 -12.72 10.52
N PRO A 40 11.88 -12.88 9.45
CA PRO A 40 13.03 -12.01 9.27
C PRO A 40 12.46 -10.60 9.28
N GLU A 41 12.69 -9.88 10.38
CA GLU A 41 12.45 -8.46 10.44
C GLU A 41 13.39 -7.90 9.36
N VAL A 42 12.84 -7.66 8.17
CA VAL A 42 13.51 -6.84 7.18
C VAL A 42 13.39 -5.42 7.75
N ASP A 43 14.19 -5.16 8.79
CA ASP A 43 14.47 -3.84 9.36
C ASP A 43 15.30 -3.07 8.33
N GLY A 44 14.67 -2.84 7.19
CA GLY A 44 15.33 -2.45 5.96
C GLY A 44 15.29 -0.96 5.77
N GLU A 45 15.89 -0.20 6.68
CA GLU A 45 16.24 1.18 6.37
C GLU A 45 17.49 1.16 5.45
N PHE A 46 17.28 0.78 4.18
CA PHE A 46 18.31 0.82 3.15
C PHE A 46 18.62 2.28 2.81
N ALA A 47 19.88 2.65 2.53
CA ALA A 47 20.17 4.05 2.20
C ALA A 47 19.84 4.39 0.74
N SER A 48 19.77 3.38 -0.13
CA SER A 48 19.47 3.51 -1.56
C SER A 48 18.89 2.22 -2.13
N LEU A 49 18.30 2.32 -3.33
CA LEU A 49 17.75 1.16 -4.04
C LEU A 49 18.84 0.10 -4.33
N ASP A 50 20.07 0.50 -4.63
CA ASP A 50 21.16 -0.44 -4.93
C ASP A 50 21.58 -1.29 -3.71
N GLU A 51 21.28 -0.82 -2.49
CA GLU A 51 21.54 -1.54 -1.24
C GLU A 51 20.36 -2.42 -0.81
N ARG A 52 19.17 -2.22 -1.40
CA ARG A 52 18.00 -3.07 -1.17
C ARG A 52 18.21 -4.39 -1.92
N PRO A 53 18.35 -5.54 -1.24
CA PRO A 53 18.47 -6.83 -1.93
C PRO A 53 17.14 -7.19 -2.60
N CYS A 54 17.21 -7.85 -3.76
CA CYS A 54 16.07 -8.59 -4.30
C CYS A 54 16.00 -9.97 -3.62
N PRO A 55 14.91 -10.32 -2.94
CA PRO A 55 14.71 -11.67 -2.40
C PRO A 55 14.62 -12.71 -3.52
N ASP A 56 15.27 -13.87 -3.34
CA ASP A 56 15.28 -14.96 -4.33
C ASP A 56 13.88 -15.55 -4.59
N ASP A 57 12.96 -15.37 -3.66
CA ASP A 57 11.57 -15.84 -3.70
C ASP A 57 10.56 -14.72 -4.01
N SER A 58 11.03 -13.54 -4.44
CA SER A 58 10.15 -12.47 -4.85
C SER A 58 9.28 -12.89 -6.05
N TYR A 59 7.97 -12.72 -5.89
CA TYR A 59 6.97 -13.03 -6.92
C TYR A 59 6.30 -11.78 -7.49
N LEU A 60 6.82 -10.60 -7.14
CA LEU A 60 6.26 -9.32 -7.56
C LEU A 60 6.61 -9.06 -9.02
N SER A 61 5.60 -8.88 -9.86
CA SER A 61 5.74 -8.48 -11.25
C SER A 61 4.96 -7.20 -11.52
N PHE A 62 5.17 -6.61 -12.69
CA PHE A 62 4.34 -5.50 -13.16
C PHE A 62 2.85 -5.88 -13.17
N GLU A 63 2.51 -7.09 -13.60
CA GLU A 63 1.13 -7.56 -13.72
C GLU A 63 0.51 -7.88 -12.35
N SER A 64 1.27 -8.49 -11.44
CA SER A 64 0.75 -8.90 -10.13
C SER A 64 0.69 -7.76 -9.11
N PHE A 65 1.60 -6.79 -9.21
CA PHE A 65 1.75 -5.73 -8.21
C PHE A 65 2.08 -4.35 -8.82
N GLY A 66 3.18 -4.25 -9.59
CA GLY A 66 3.77 -2.95 -9.96
C GLY A 66 2.82 -2.03 -10.74
N GLY A 67 2.13 -2.57 -11.74
CA GLY A 67 1.15 -1.86 -12.57
C GLY A 67 -0.04 -1.36 -11.75
N PRO A 68 -0.78 -2.24 -11.04
CA PRO A 68 -1.86 -1.81 -10.14
C PRO A 68 -1.43 -0.76 -9.11
N PHE A 69 -0.24 -0.91 -8.51
CA PHE A 69 0.32 0.05 -7.57
C PHE A 69 0.57 1.42 -8.22
N LEU A 70 1.25 1.45 -9.38
CA LEU A 70 1.55 2.68 -10.10
C LEU A 70 0.28 3.40 -10.55
N ILE A 71 -0.73 2.67 -11.04
CA ILE A 71 -2.03 3.25 -11.41
C ILE A 71 -2.70 3.90 -10.20
N SER A 72 -2.68 3.24 -9.05
CA SER A 72 -3.39 3.67 -7.85
C SER A 72 -2.74 4.89 -7.20
N TRP A 73 -1.40 4.90 -7.12
CA TRP A 73 -0.69 5.88 -6.29
C TRP A 73 0.10 6.91 -7.12
N CYS A 74 0.51 6.59 -8.34
CA CYS A 74 1.35 7.47 -9.15
C CYS A 74 0.60 8.09 -10.33
N GLY A 75 -0.37 7.36 -10.88
CA GLY A 75 -1.00 7.66 -12.17
C GLY A 75 -1.69 9.01 -12.25
N GLY A 76 -2.22 9.51 -11.13
CA GLY A 76 -2.90 10.80 -11.04
C GLY A 76 -2.01 12.01 -11.32
N CYS A 77 -0.68 11.86 -11.28
CA CYS A 77 0.27 12.96 -11.53
C CYS A 77 1.38 12.58 -12.53
N HIS A 78 1.74 11.31 -12.61
CA HIS A 78 2.88 10.79 -13.39
C HIS A 78 2.45 10.00 -14.62
N THR A 79 1.48 10.51 -15.38
CA THR A 79 1.09 9.94 -16.69
C THR A 79 1.11 11.02 -17.75
N SER A 80 1.48 10.67 -18.99
CA SER A 80 1.56 11.64 -20.09
C SER A 80 0.20 12.26 -20.46
N GLY A 81 -0.89 11.62 -20.04
CA GLY A 81 -2.26 12.11 -20.23
C GLY A 81 -2.67 13.26 -19.30
N VAL A 82 -1.91 13.55 -18.24
CA VAL A 82 -2.24 14.63 -17.28
C VAL A 82 -1.58 15.93 -17.72
N ALA A 83 -2.39 16.97 -17.93
CA ALA A 83 -1.91 18.29 -18.32
C ALA A 83 -1.03 18.91 -17.23
N GLU A 84 -0.02 19.71 -17.61
CA GLU A 84 0.98 20.28 -16.69
C GLU A 84 0.37 20.92 -15.42
N ALA A 85 -0.70 21.69 -15.59
CA ALA A 85 -1.38 22.38 -14.48
C ALA A 85 -2.06 21.43 -13.47
N GLU A 86 -2.32 20.18 -13.85
CA GLU A 86 -3.04 19.19 -13.05
C GLU A 86 -2.10 18.18 -12.37
N ARG A 87 -0.80 18.21 -12.72
CA ARG A 87 0.24 17.27 -12.25
C ARG A 87 0.67 17.45 -10.79
N GLN A 88 0.08 18.39 -10.05
CA GLN A 88 0.44 18.67 -8.65
C GLN A 88 1.95 18.95 -8.46
N GLY A 89 2.58 19.57 -9.46
CA GLY A 89 4.03 19.84 -9.48
C GLY A 89 4.91 18.68 -9.94
N ALA A 90 4.34 17.53 -10.34
CA ALA A 90 5.11 16.46 -10.97
C ALA A 90 5.66 16.93 -12.34
N PRO A 91 6.97 16.75 -12.62
CA PRO A 91 7.58 17.27 -13.84
C PRO A 91 7.00 16.63 -15.11
N LEU A 92 6.98 17.41 -16.20
CA LEU A 92 6.71 16.87 -17.54
C LEU A 92 7.81 15.89 -17.96
N GLY A 93 7.41 14.79 -18.63
CA GLY A 93 8.34 13.75 -19.10
C GLY A 93 8.79 12.76 -18.02
N VAL A 94 8.33 12.92 -16.78
CA VAL A 94 8.44 11.90 -15.73
C VAL A 94 7.10 11.16 -15.66
N ASP A 95 6.88 10.30 -16.65
CA ASP A 95 5.64 9.57 -16.88
C ASP A 95 5.87 8.06 -16.76
N PHE A 96 5.00 7.37 -16.02
CA PHE A 96 5.11 5.92 -15.74
C PHE A 96 4.14 5.09 -16.59
N ASP A 97 3.92 5.53 -17.84
CA ASP A 97 2.99 4.89 -18.78
C ASP A 97 3.51 3.54 -19.31
N ASN A 98 4.80 3.24 -19.14
CA ASN A 98 5.43 2.00 -19.59
C ASN A 98 6.55 1.56 -18.64
N ILE A 99 6.86 0.25 -18.67
CA ILE A 99 7.82 -0.36 -17.77
C ILE A 99 9.25 0.15 -17.95
N ASP A 100 9.67 0.48 -19.18
CA ASP A 100 11.02 0.98 -19.44
C ASP A 100 11.26 2.34 -18.77
N SER A 101 10.24 3.20 -18.76
CA SER A 101 10.28 4.48 -18.03
C SER A 101 10.35 4.23 -16.53
N VAL A 102 9.54 3.33 -15.99
CA VAL A 102 9.58 2.97 -14.56
C VAL A 102 10.97 2.47 -14.16
N ARG A 103 11.55 1.56 -14.94
CA ARG A 103 12.92 1.05 -14.74
C ARG A 103 13.96 2.16 -14.80
N SER A 104 13.84 3.08 -15.75
CA SER A 104 14.75 4.24 -15.87
C SER A 104 14.67 5.20 -14.68
N TRP A 105 13.52 5.24 -13.99
CA TRP A 105 13.29 6.07 -12.81
C TRP A 105 13.30 5.30 -11.49
N SER A 106 13.65 4.01 -11.48
CA SER A 106 13.48 3.10 -10.33
C SER A 106 14.09 3.65 -9.04
N ALA A 107 15.36 4.08 -9.10
CA ALA A 107 16.04 4.68 -7.95
C ALA A 107 15.33 5.93 -7.42
N ARG A 108 14.73 6.73 -8.32
CA ARG A 108 14.01 7.95 -7.94
C ARG A 108 12.63 7.65 -7.37
N ILE A 109 11.93 6.67 -7.92
CA ILE A 109 10.65 6.18 -7.41
C ILE A 109 10.85 5.62 -6.00
N TRP A 110 11.86 4.76 -5.83
CA TRP A 110 12.23 4.19 -4.54
C TRP A 110 12.51 5.28 -3.50
N ALA A 111 13.39 6.24 -3.81
CA ALA A 111 13.75 7.34 -2.91
C ALA A 111 12.61 8.32 -2.59
N ARG A 112 11.42 8.12 -3.17
CA ARG A 112 10.23 8.94 -2.92
C ARG A 112 9.10 8.17 -2.25
N SER A 113 8.98 6.88 -2.55
CA SER A 113 7.79 6.08 -2.23
C SER A 113 8.06 4.62 -1.85
N GLY A 114 9.30 4.13 -1.93
CA GLY A 114 9.66 2.74 -1.63
C GLY A 114 10.17 2.56 -0.21
N ASP A 115 9.88 1.41 0.39
CA ASP A 115 10.23 1.05 1.77
C ASP A 115 9.78 2.15 2.77
N HIS A 116 10.72 2.70 3.53
CA HIS A 116 10.48 3.75 4.52
C HIS A 116 10.21 5.15 3.89
N ASN A 117 10.42 5.32 2.58
CA ASN A 117 10.21 6.60 1.91
C ASN A 117 8.73 6.87 1.64
N ALA A 118 8.21 8.01 2.12
CA ALA A 118 6.78 8.34 2.03
C ALA A 118 6.53 9.81 1.60
N THR A 119 7.38 10.36 0.75
CA THR A 119 7.24 11.75 0.27
C THR A 119 6.35 11.90 -0.96
N MET A 120 6.01 10.79 -1.61
CA MET A 120 5.03 10.71 -2.70
C MET A 120 4.08 9.52 -2.46
N PRO A 121 2.77 9.67 -2.73
CA PRO A 121 2.10 10.84 -3.28
C PRO A 121 2.05 12.03 -2.29
N PRO A 122 1.80 13.27 -2.76
CA PRO A 122 1.82 14.45 -1.88
C PRO A 122 0.65 14.50 -0.89
N VAL A 123 -0.45 13.78 -1.16
CA VAL A 123 -1.64 13.73 -0.30
C VAL A 123 -2.18 12.31 -0.28
N GLY A 124 -2.07 11.67 0.89
CA GLY A 124 -2.38 10.25 1.01
C GLY A 124 -1.36 9.40 0.27
N GLY A 125 -1.20 8.15 0.70
CA GLY A 125 -0.23 7.25 0.10
C GLY A 125 -0.47 5.81 0.50
N PRO A 126 0.24 4.88 -0.16
CA PRO A 126 0.25 3.48 0.22
C PRO A 126 0.67 3.31 1.68
N GLU A 127 0.15 2.28 2.34
CA GLU A 127 0.58 1.88 3.68
C GLU A 127 2.04 1.39 3.67
N ALA A 128 2.64 1.19 4.84
CA ALA A 128 4.06 0.84 4.95
C ALA A 128 4.40 -0.47 4.23
N GLU A 129 3.51 -1.44 4.32
CA GLU A 129 3.66 -2.77 3.71
C GLU A 129 3.65 -2.68 2.18
N ASP A 130 2.73 -1.89 1.61
CA ASP A 130 2.65 -1.66 0.17
C ASP A 130 3.91 -0.95 -0.36
N ARG A 131 4.50 -0.05 0.43
CA ARG A 131 5.77 0.61 0.07
C ARG A 131 6.95 -0.34 0.17
N ALA A 132 6.98 -1.24 1.14
CA ALA A 132 8.00 -2.29 1.23
C ALA A 132 7.95 -3.23 0.01
N MET A 133 6.74 -3.59 -0.45
CA MET A 133 6.55 -4.35 -1.69
C MET A 133 7.00 -3.56 -2.92
N LEU A 134 6.78 -2.24 -2.97
CA LEU A 134 7.35 -1.38 -4.01
C LEU A 134 8.88 -1.42 -3.98
N GLY A 135 9.48 -1.33 -2.80
CA GLY A 135 10.92 -1.39 -2.63
C GLY A 135 11.52 -2.68 -3.16
N GLU A 136 10.91 -3.81 -2.80
CA GLU A 136 11.27 -5.14 -3.28
C GLU A 136 11.16 -5.25 -4.81
N TRP A 137 9.99 -4.92 -5.37
CA TRP A 137 9.77 -5.05 -6.82
C TRP A 137 10.78 -4.22 -7.62
N LEU A 138 11.08 -3.00 -7.17
CA LEU A 138 12.08 -2.15 -7.82
C LEU A 138 13.51 -2.71 -7.67
N ALA A 139 13.84 -3.28 -6.52
CA ALA A 139 15.16 -3.89 -6.27
C ALA A 139 15.40 -5.13 -7.12
N CYS A 140 14.33 -5.86 -7.44
CA CYS A 140 14.35 -6.96 -8.41
C CYS A 140 14.39 -6.51 -9.87
N GLY A 141 14.56 -5.20 -10.14
CA GLY A 141 14.64 -4.66 -11.50
C GLY A 141 13.28 -4.38 -12.14
N ALA A 142 12.21 -4.33 -11.34
CA ALA A 142 10.83 -4.16 -11.79
C ALA A 142 10.48 -5.18 -12.90
N PRO A 143 10.53 -6.50 -12.61
CA PRO A 143 10.26 -7.52 -13.61
C PRO A 143 8.81 -7.43 -14.11
N VAL A 144 8.61 -7.72 -15.39
CA VAL A 144 7.31 -8.13 -15.93
C VAL A 144 7.17 -9.64 -15.81
N LEU A 145 5.96 -10.17 -15.95
CA LEU A 145 5.71 -11.61 -15.88
C LEU A 145 6.59 -12.38 -16.87
N ALA A 146 6.81 -11.82 -18.06
CA ALA A 146 7.67 -12.43 -19.08
C ALA A 146 9.14 -12.56 -18.66
N ASP A 147 9.64 -11.75 -17.72
CA ASP A 147 11.01 -11.86 -17.22
C ASP A 147 11.17 -13.02 -16.21
N MET A 148 10.05 -13.60 -15.75
CA MET A 148 10.03 -14.63 -14.70
C MET A 148 9.80 -16.05 -15.25
N GLU A 149 9.64 -16.19 -16.57
CA GLU A 149 9.33 -17.46 -17.23
C GLU A 149 10.59 -18.23 -17.72
N ASP A 150 11.79 -17.69 -17.48
CA ASP A 150 13.09 -18.21 -17.96
C ASP A 150 13.84 -19.10 -16.95
#